data_AF-A0A531MQG3-F1
#
_entry.id   AF-A0A531MQG3-F1
#
_cell.length_a   1.000
_cell.length_b   1.000
_cell.length_c   1.000
_cell.angle_alpha   90.00
_cell.angle_beta   90.00
_cell.angle_gamma   90.00
#
_symmetry.space_group_name_H-M   'P 1'
#
loop_
_entity.id
_entity.type
_entity.pdbx_description
1 polymer ?
#
loop_
_entity_poly.entity_id
_entity_poly.type
_entity_poly.pdbx_seq_one_letter_code
_entity_poly.pdbx_strand_id
1 'polypeptide(L)'
;MRTAVYPSPVIGPSVGFVRLPHGEGLPLPAYESSGAAGMDLRAAVPDDRPLLILPGKRALVPTGLIVEIPEGMEGQVRPRSGLAFKHGLTVLNSPGT
;
A
#
# COMPACT_ATOMS: atom_id res chain seq x y z
N MET A 1 5.46 -8.30 26.46
CA MET A 1 5.19 -8.61 25.04
C MET A 1 5.92 -9.90 24.68
N ARG A 2 5.21 -10.97 24.34
CA ARG A 2 5.81 -12.21 23.84
C ARG A 2 5.59 -12.25 22.33
N THR A 3 6.67 -12.11 21.56
CA THR A 3 6.64 -12.26 20.10
C THR A 3 6.64 -13.75 19.79
N ALA A 4 5.50 -14.29 19.35
CA ALA A 4 5.46 -15.63 18.80
C ALA A 4 5.98 -15.56 17.36
N VAL A 5 7.15 -16.14 17.11
CA VAL A 5 7.72 -16.27 15.78
C VAL A 5 7.18 -17.57 15.18
N TYR A 6 6.21 -17.46 14.28
CA TYR A 6 5.79 -18.58 13.44
C TYR A 6 6.76 -18.69 12.25
N PRO A 7 7.29 -19.88 11.93
CA PRO A 7 8.11 -20.05 10.74
C PRO A 7 7.27 -19.77 9.50
N SER A 8 7.61 -18.69 8.79
CA SER A 8 7.01 -18.38 7.49
C SER A 8 7.53 -19.37 6.45
N PRO A 9 6.66 -20.00 5.63
CA PRO A 9 7.08 -20.91 4.56
C PRO A 9 7.76 -20.18 3.38
N VAL A 10 7.86 -18.85 3.43
CA VAL A 10 8.45 -18.02 2.38
C VAL A 10 9.95 -17.89 2.60
N ILE A 11 10.76 -18.45 1.69
CA ILE A 11 12.21 -18.20 1.64
C ILE A 11 12.41 -16.83 0.97
N GLY A 12 12.60 -15.78 1.78
CA GLY A 12 12.79 -14.43 1.27
C GLY A 12 12.89 -13.35 2.36
N PRO A 13 13.17 -12.09 2.00
CA PRO A 13 13.14 -10.97 2.93
C PRO A 13 11.75 -10.83 3.56
N SER A 14 11.71 -10.41 4.83
CA SER A 14 10.47 -10.07 5.51
C SER A 14 10.27 -8.56 5.47
N VAL A 15 9.06 -8.10 5.16
CA VAL A 15 8.68 -6.68 5.19
C VAL A 15 7.69 -6.48 6.33
N GLY A 16 8.04 -5.62 7.29
CA GLY A 16 7.19 -5.29 8.43
C GLY A 16 6.16 -4.21 8.07
N PHE A 17 4.99 -4.28 8.72
CA PHE A 17 3.96 -3.24 8.62
C PHE A 17 3.55 -2.78 10.01
N VAL A 18 3.67 -1.48 10.27
CA VAL A 18 3.05 -0.85 11.43
C VAL A 18 1.78 -0.14 10.96
N ARG A 19 0.65 -0.56 11.53
CA ARG A 19 -0.65 0.06 11.25
C ARG A 19 -0.86 1.27 12.13
N LEU A 20 -1.20 2.40 11.52
CA LEU A 20 -1.56 3.64 12.19
C LEU A 20 -3.06 3.64 12.55
N PRO A 21 -3.51 4.45 13.54
CA PRO A 21 -4.90 4.44 14.00
C PRO A 21 -5.94 4.66 12.88
N HIS A 22 -5.67 5.54 11.92
CA HIS A 22 -6.59 5.81 10.79
C HIS A 22 -6.60 4.70 9.73
N GLY A 23 -5.73 3.70 9.84
CA GLY A 23 -5.73 2.49 9.02
C GLY A 23 -6.39 1.30 9.71
N GLU A 24 -6.94 1.44 10.93
CA GLU A 24 -7.69 0.37 11.60
C GLU A 24 -8.87 -0.12 10.77
N GLY A 25 -9.18 -1.42 10.86
CA GLY A 25 -10.25 -2.06 10.08
C GLY A 25 -9.89 -2.38 8.62
N LEU A 26 -8.87 -1.74 8.02
CA LEU A 26 -8.42 -2.09 6.67
C LEU A 26 -7.57 -3.38 6.66
N PRO A 27 -7.67 -4.25 5.65
CA PRO A 27 -6.74 -5.38 5.53
C PRO A 27 -5.31 -4.88 5.27
N LEU A 28 -4.31 -5.62 5.76
CA LEU A 28 -2.91 -5.36 5.37
C LEU A 28 -2.73 -5.64 3.87
N PRO A 29 -1.75 -4.99 3.20
CA PRO A 29 -1.38 -5.34 1.84
C PRO A 29 -0.98 -6.81 1.74
N ALA A 30 -1.43 -7.48 0.70
CA ALA A 30 -1.11 -8.86 0.41
C ALA A 30 -1.05 -9.08 -1.11
N TYR A 31 -0.26 -10.06 -1.52
CA TYR A 31 -0.25 -10.52 -2.91
C TYR A 31 -1.52 -11.32 -3.19
N GLU A 32 -2.27 -10.95 -4.23
CA GLU A 32 -3.53 -11.62 -4.57
C GLU A 32 -3.33 -13.03 -5.17
N SER A 33 -2.15 -13.32 -5.71
CA SER A 33 -1.78 -14.62 -6.26
C SER A 33 -0.29 -14.88 -6.09
N SER A 34 0.13 -16.13 -6.26
CA SER A 34 1.55 -16.52 -6.16
C SER A 34 2.45 -15.84 -7.21
N GLY A 35 1.90 -15.39 -8.34
CA GLY A 35 2.62 -14.70 -9.40
C GLY A 35 2.48 -13.18 -9.40
N ALA A 36 1.80 -12.61 -8.40
CA ALA A 36 1.60 -11.16 -8.33
C ALA A 36 2.91 -10.43 -8.06
N ALA A 37 3.21 -9.41 -8.87
CA ALA A 37 4.44 -8.62 -8.74
C ALA A 37 4.34 -7.50 -7.69
N GLY A 38 3.13 -7.15 -7.24
CA GLY A 38 2.89 -6.08 -6.28
C GLY A 38 1.66 -6.35 -5.42
N MET A 39 1.50 -5.52 -4.39
CA MET A 39 0.37 -5.56 -3.46
C MET A 39 -0.44 -4.28 -3.61
N ASP A 40 -1.76 -4.38 -3.53
CA ASP A 40 -2.62 -3.19 -3.55
C ASP A 40 -2.56 -2.45 -2.21
N LEU A 41 -2.34 -1.13 -2.27
CA LEU A 41 -2.46 -0.23 -1.13
C LEU A 41 -3.86 0.37 -1.08
N ARG A 42 -4.42 0.47 0.13
CA ARG A 42 -5.78 1.02 0.35
C ARG A 42 -5.70 2.44 0.88
N ALA A 43 -6.68 3.26 0.49
CA ALA A 43 -6.85 4.59 1.05
C ALA A 43 -7.39 4.47 2.48
N ALA A 44 -6.67 5.04 3.45
CA ALA A 44 -7.05 5.13 4.85
C ALA A 44 -7.69 6.48 5.14
N VAL A 45 -8.84 6.73 4.49
CA VAL A 45 -9.69 7.91 4.69
C VAL A 45 -10.94 7.51 5.47
N PRO A 46 -11.55 8.41 6.26
CA PRO A 46 -12.80 8.10 6.96
C PRO A 46 -13.92 7.73 5.97
N ASP A 47 -14.71 6.71 6.32
CA ASP A 47 -15.81 6.21 5.48
C ASP A 47 -16.87 7.28 5.17
N ASP A 48 -17.11 8.19 6.12
CA ASP A 48 -18.06 9.30 5.99
C ASP A 48 -17.50 10.51 5.21
N ARG A 49 -16.22 10.48 4.85
CA ARG A 49 -15.52 11.61 4.23
C ARG A 49 -14.60 11.16 3.09
N PRO A 50 -15.18 10.75 1.95
CA PRO A 50 -14.41 10.36 0.78
C PRO A 50 -13.63 11.56 0.23
N LEU A 51 -12.46 11.27 -0.37
CA LEU A 51 -11.63 12.28 -0.98
C LEU A 51 -12.05 12.52 -2.44
N LEU A 52 -12.49 13.73 -2.75
CA LEU A 52 -12.83 14.15 -4.11
C LEU A 52 -11.60 14.73 -4.82
N ILE A 53 -11.16 14.08 -5.91
CA ILE A 53 -10.09 14.59 -6.78
C ILE A 53 -10.72 15.11 -8.07
N LEU A 54 -10.73 16.42 -8.25
CA LEU A 54 -11.22 17.05 -9.48
C LEU A 54 -10.20 16.88 -10.63
N PRO A 55 -10.64 16.96 -11.90
CA PRO A 55 -9.73 16.88 -13.05
C PRO A 55 -8.54 17.85 -12.94
N GLY A 56 -7.33 17.35 -13.20
CA GLY A 56 -6.08 18.10 -13.12
C GLY A 56 -5.61 18.44 -11.69
N LYS A 57 -6.35 18.04 -10.65
CA LYS A 57 -5.92 18.19 -9.26
C LYS A 57 -5.15 16.96 -8.77
N ARG A 58 -4.43 17.13 -7.67
CA ARG A 58 -3.64 16.10 -7.00
C ARG A 58 -3.91 16.13 -5.51
N ALA A 59 -3.80 14.97 -4.87
CA ALA A 59 -3.94 14.83 -3.43
C ALA A 59 -2.93 13.80 -2.92
N LEU A 60 -2.48 13.98 -1.67
CA LEU A 60 -1.80 12.94 -0.92
C LEU A 60 -2.86 12.09 -0.23
N VAL A 61 -2.94 10.80 -0.59
CA VAL A 61 -3.92 9.88 -0.02
C VAL A 61 -3.21 8.99 1.00
N PRO A 62 -3.56 9.04 2.30
CA PRO A 62 -2.88 8.25 3.33
C PRO A 62 -3.20 6.77 3.16
N THR A 63 -2.24 5.90 3.49
CA THR A 63 -2.42 4.43 3.50
C THR A 63 -2.67 3.86 4.90
N GLY A 64 -2.39 4.65 5.95
CA GLY A 64 -2.45 4.17 7.34
C GLY A 64 -1.36 3.17 7.72
N LEU A 65 -0.25 3.14 6.96
CA LEU A 65 0.84 2.18 7.14
C LEU A 65 2.19 2.88 7.21
N ILE A 66 3.05 2.38 8.08
CA ILE A 66 4.51 2.52 7.98
C ILE A 66 5.04 1.16 7.55
N VAL A 67 5.97 1.16 6.59
CA VAL A 67 6.56 -0.06 6.03
C VAL A 67 8.02 -0.13 6.45
N GLU A 68 8.40 -1.26 7.04
CA GLU A 68 9.78 -1.54 7.45
C GLU A 68 10.50 -2.26 6.30
N ILE A 69 11.14 -1.47 5.44
CA ILE A 69 11.88 -1.97 4.28
C ILE A 69 13.26 -2.47 4.74
N PRO A 70 13.64 -3.72 4.43
CA PRO A 70 14.96 -4.25 4.74
C PRO A 70 16.08 -3.44 4.08
N GLU A 71 17.24 -3.41 4.73
CA GLU A 71 18.44 -2.77 4.17
C GLU A 71 18.82 -3.39 2.81
N GLY A 72 19.24 -2.54 1.87
CA GLY A 72 19.57 -2.94 0.50
C GLY A 72 18.36 -3.16 -0.42
N MET A 73 17.14 -2.83 0.04
CA MET A 73 15.91 -2.91 -0.75
C MET A 73 15.19 -1.56 -0.80
N GLU A 74 14.29 -1.41 -1.77
CA GLU A 74 13.37 -0.28 -1.88
C GLU A 74 11.94 -0.78 -2.09
N GLY A 75 10.97 0.06 -1.74
CA GLY A 75 9.59 -0.10 -2.14
C GLY A 75 9.31 0.76 -3.37
N GLN A 76 8.46 0.29 -4.28
CA GLN A 76 8.02 1.10 -5.41
C GLN A 76 6.51 1.25 -5.43
N VAL A 77 6.04 2.49 -5.30
CA VAL A 77 4.62 2.82 -5.43
C VAL A 77 4.30 3.08 -6.90
N ARG A 78 3.49 2.21 -7.48
CA ARG A 78 3.11 2.25 -8.91
C ARG A 78 1.59 2.41 -9.09
N PRO A 79 1.12 3.02 -10.19
CA PRO A 79 -0.31 3.13 -10.49
C PRO A 79 -0.98 1.78 -10.70
N ARG A 80 -2.25 1.66 -10.27
CA ARG A 80 -3.11 0.55 -10.69
C ARG A 80 -3.61 0.81 -12.11
N SER A 81 -3.28 -0.09 -13.04
CA SER A 81 -3.61 0.06 -14.47
C SER A 81 -5.11 0.27 -14.72
N GLY A 82 -5.98 -0.40 -13.96
CA GLY A 82 -7.43 -0.24 -14.08
C GLY A 82 -7.93 1.17 -13.75
N LEU A 83 -7.36 1.83 -12.73
CA LEU A 83 -7.72 3.21 -12.38
C LEU A 83 -7.13 4.22 -13.37
N ALA A 84 -5.92 3.96 -13.85
CA ALA A 84 -5.29 4.76 -14.90
C ALA A 84 -6.11 4.73 -16.20
N PHE A 85 -6.50 3.54 -16.66
CA PHE A 85 -7.26 3.38 -17.89
C PHE A 85 -8.69 3.95 -17.80
N LYS A 86 -9.41 3.67 -16.71
CA LYS A 86 -10.84 4.05 -16.60
C LYS A 86 -11.06 5.49 -16.15
N HIS A 87 -10.13 6.06 -15.37
CA HIS A 87 -10.33 7.33 -14.69
C HIS A 87 -9.18 8.33 -14.89
N GLY A 88 -8.11 7.95 -15.61
CA GLY A 88 -6.92 8.80 -15.75
C GLY A 88 -6.17 9.03 -14.44
N LEU A 89 -6.42 8.21 -13.41
CA LEU A 89 -5.76 8.33 -12.11
C LEU A 89 -4.38 7.70 -12.16
N THR A 90 -3.37 8.46 -11.73
CA THR A 90 -1.99 8.01 -11.66
C THR A 90 -1.34 8.44 -10.35
N VAL A 91 -0.19 7.85 -10.04
CA VAL A 91 0.73 8.31 -8.99
C VAL A 91 1.70 9.27 -9.67
N LEU A 92 1.62 10.55 -9.35
CA LEU A 92 2.36 11.61 -10.07
C LEU A 92 3.88 11.41 -10.02
N ASN A 93 4.40 10.89 -8.91
CA ASN A 93 5.80 10.57 -8.71
C ASN A 93 6.16 9.11 -9.05
N SER A 94 5.36 8.42 -9.87
CA SER A 94 5.61 7.01 -10.20
C SER A 94 6.90 6.77 -11.02
N PRO A 95 7.67 5.71 -10.73
CA PRO A 95 7.59 4.90 -9.51
C PRO A 95 8.02 5.72 -8.30
N GLY A 96 7.17 5.79 -7.27
CA GLY A 96 7.52 6.46 -6.02
C GLY A 96 8.47 5.56 -5.24
N THR A 97 9.65 6.10 -4.90
CA THR A 97 10.69 5.42 -4.10
C THR A 97 10.47 5.64 -2.61
#